data_AF-A0A660ZP11-F1
#
_entry.id   AF-A0A660ZP11-F1
#
_cell.length_a   1.000
_cell.length_b   1.000
_cell.length_c   1.000
_cell.angle_alpha   90.00
_cell.angle_beta   90.00
_cell.angle_gamma   90.00
#
_symmetry.space_group_name_H-M   'P 1'
#
loop_
_entity.id
_entity.type
_entity.pdbx_description
1 polymer ?
#
loop_
_entity_poly.entity_id
_entity_poly.type
_entity_poly.pdbx_seq_one_letter_code
_entity_poly.pdbx_strand_id
1 'polypeptide(L)' 'FDQPAVLMGEGGSIPFMGMLGEKYPAAQFLITGLLGPSSNAHGPNEFLHISCGKRVTCCVASVIADHFNRES' A
#
# COMPACT_ATOMS: atom_id res chain seq x y z
N PHE A 1 9.75 2.93 12.36
CA PHE A 1 9.74 1.53 11.89
C PHE A 1 9.59 0.62 13.11
N ASP A 2 8.67 0.95 14.02
CA ASP A 2 8.73 0.47 15.40
C ASP A 2 7.40 -0.11 15.86
N GLN A 3 6.51 -0.33 14.90
CA GLN A 3 5.21 -0.94 15.05
C GLN A 3 5.08 -2.01 13.97
N PRO A 4 4.46 -3.16 14.27
CA PRO A 4 4.25 -4.20 13.28
C PRO A 4 3.35 -3.70 12.15
N ALA A 5 3.47 -4.32 10.98
CA ALA A 5 2.53 -4.09 9.89
C ALA A 5 1.11 -4.51 10.32
N VAL A 6 0.11 -3.74 9.89
CA VAL A 6 -1.30 -4.07 10.06
C VAL A 6 -1.84 -4.60 8.73
N LEU A 7 -2.58 -5.70 8.79
CA LEU A 7 -3.33 -6.25 7.67
C LEU A 7 -4.79 -5.86 7.83
N MET A 8 -5.36 -5.23 6.80
CA MET A 8 -6.74 -4.77 6.81
C MET A 8 -7.36 -4.94 5.42
N GLY A 9 -8.69 -5.08 5.37
CA GLY A 9 -9.43 -4.93 4.13
C GLY A 9 -9.57 -3.45 3.76
N GLU A 10 -9.77 -3.18 2.47
CA GLU A 10 -10.13 -1.87 1.95
C GLU A 10 -11.60 -1.88 1.55
N GLY A 11 -12.38 -0.89 1.99
CA GLY A 11 -13.81 -0.81 1.69
C GLY A 11 -14.09 -0.31 0.26
N GLY A 12 -13.14 0.41 -0.34
CA GLY A 12 -13.20 0.86 -1.72
C GLY A 12 -12.85 -0.23 -2.75
N SER A 13 -13.23 0.02 -4.01
CA SER A 13 -12.91 -0.87 -5.12
C SER A 13 -11.69 -0.40 -5.89
N ILE A 14 -10.74 -1.31 -6.14
CA ILE A 14 -9.64 -1.13 -7.10
C ILE A 14 -9.78 -2.22 -8.17
N PRO A 15 -10.61 -2.03 -9.22
CA PRO A 15 -10.98 -3.11 -10.16
C PRO A 15 -9.79 -3.81 -10.80
N PHE A 16 -8.72 -3.05 -11.05
CA PHE A 16 -7.50 -3.59 -11.65
C PHE A 16 -6.83 -4.67 -10.77
N MET A 17 -6.98 -4.63 -9.44
CA MET A 17 -6.43 -5.65 -8.55
C MET A 17 -7.16 -6.99 -8.70
N GLY A 18 -8.48 -6.97 -8.94
CA GLY A 18 -9.23 -8.19 -9.26
C GLY A 18 -8.72 -8.84 -10.55
N MET A 19 -8.53 -8.01 -11.60
CA MET A 19 -7.98 -8.48 -12.88
C MET A 19 -6.56 -9.03 -12.75
N LEU A 20 -5.70 -8.39 -11.95
CA LEU A 20 -4.34 -8.90 -11.72
C LEU A 20 -4.34 -10.21 -10.91
N GLY A 21 -5.22 -10.34 -9.94
CA GLY A 21 -5.37 -11.58 -9.16
C GLY A 21 -5.83 -12.76 -10.03
N GLU A 22 -6.77 -12.54 -10.94
CA GLU A 22 -7.21 -13.55 -11.92
C GLU A 22 -6.10 -13.92 -12.91
N LYS A 23 -5.40 -12.91 -13.45
CA LYS A 23 -4.39 -13.11 -14.49
C LYS A 23 -3.09 -13.71 -13.95
N TYR A 24 -2.69 -13.34 -12.74
CA TYR A 24 -1.43 -13.74 -12.12
C TYR A 24 -1.67 -14.35 -10.72
N PRO A 25 -2.28 -15.54 -10.63
CA PRO A 25 -2.71 -16.12 -9.36
C PRO A 25 -1.55 -16.48 -8.42
N ALA A 26 -0.33 -16.60 -8.94
CA ALA A 26 0.88 -16.86 -8.15
C ALA A 26 1.59 -15.58 -7.65
N ALA A 27 1.18 -14.40 -8.12
CA ALA A 27 1.80 -13.15 -7.72
C ALA A 27 1.43 -12.80 -6.27
N GLN A 28 2.40 -12.29 -5.51
CA GLN A 28 2.17 -11.67 -4.21
C GLN A 28 1.87 -10.19 -4.40
N PHE A 29 0.97 -9.63 -3.60
CA PHE A 29 0.57 -8.22 -3.70
C PHE A 29 0.84 -7.49 -2.38
N LEU A 30 1.44 -6.30 -2.50
CA LEU A 30 1.47 -5.29 -1.44
C LEU A 30 0.56 -4.14 -1.89
N ILE A 31 -0.67 -4.12 -1.36
CA ILE A 31 -1.61 -3.02 -1.58
C ILE A 31 -1.56 -2.13 -0.35
N THR A 32 -1.14 -0.88 -0.51
CA THR A 32 -0.97 0.08 0.59
C THR A 32 -1.21 1.51 0.11
N GLY A 33 -1.36 2.47 1.04
CA GLY A 33 -1.71 3.84 0.70
C GLY A 33 -1.70 4.78 1.90
N LEU A 34 -2.28 5.97 1.70
CA LEU A 34 -2.21 7.10 2.64
C LEU A 34 -3.58 7.64 3.03
N LEU A 35 -4.65 6.94 2.68
CA LEU A 35 -6.04 7.35 2.92
C LEU A 35 -6.47 7.05 4.37
N GLY A 36 -5.73 7.62 5.31
CA GLY A 36 -6.01 7.51 6.75
C GLY A 36 -7.16 8.43 7.20
N PRO A 37 -7.46 8.45 8.51
CA PRO A 37 -8.53 9.27 9.06
C PRO A 37 -8.44 10.74 8.61
N SER A 38 -9.57 11.28 8.15
CA SER A 38 -9.72 12.65 7.64
C SER A 38 -8.98 13.00 6.36
N SER A 39 -8.30 12.05 5.69
CA SER A 39 -7.64 12.35 4.40
C SER A 39 -8.64 12.76 3.32
N ASN A 40 -9.92 12.39 3.47
CA ASN A 40 -11.06 12.83 2.66
C ASN A 40 -10.87 12.65 1.16
N ALA A 41 -10.34 11.50 0.73
CA ALA A 41 -10.32 11.18 -0.69
C ALA A 41 -11.72 11.35 -1.30
N HIS A 42 -11.81 12.10 -2.40
CA HIS A 42 -13.07 12.44 -3.08
C HIS A 42 -14.02 13.37 -2.29
N GLY A 43 -13.53 14.03 -1.24
CA GLY A 43 -14.27 14.98 -0.42
C GLY A 43 -13.61 16.36 -0.33
N PRO A 44 -14.29 17.35 0.26
CA PRO A 44 -13.67 18.63 0.56
C PRO A 44 -12.54 18.46 1.59
N ASN A 45 -11.53 19.33 1.50
CA ASN A 45 -10.34 19.31 2.33
C ASN A 45 -9.55 18.00 2.23
N GLU A 46 -9.53 17.38 1.04
CA GLU A 46 -8.64 16.25 0.74
C GLU A 46 -7.18 16.65 0.97
N PHE A 47 -6.41 15.82 1.67
CA PHE A 47 -5.01 16.11 1.96
C PHE A 47 -4.14 14.86 2.08
N LEU A 48 -2.82 15.08 2.02
CA LEU A 48 -1.81 14.06 2.24
C LEU A 48 -1.04 14.29 3.54
N HIS A 49 -0.98 13.28 4.41
CA HIS A 49 -0.13 13.35 5.60
C HIS A 49 1.34 13.10 5.23
N ILE A 50 2.09 14.17 4.96
CA ILE A 50 3.46 14.13 4.41
C ILE A 50 4.41 13.22 5.18
N SER A 51 4.38 13.27 6.51
CA SER A 51 5.24 12.43 7.36
C SER A 51 4.90 10.94 7.21
N CYS A 52 3.63 10.59 6.96
CA CYS A 52 3.23 9.22 6.67
C CYS A 52 3.64 8.82 5.23
N GLY A 53 3.45 9.73 4.27
CA GLY A 53 3.87 9.54 2.88
C GLY A 53 5.33 9.14 2.75
N LYS A 54 6.23 9.90 3.39
CA LYS A 54 7.67 9.58 3.43
C LYS A 54 7.92 8.16 3.98
N ARG A 55 7.26 7.79 5.08
CA ARG A 55 7.43 6.47 5.70
C ARG A 55 6.92 5.34 4.80
N VAL A 56 5.73 5.45 4.22
CA VAL A 56 5.17 4.44 3.32
C VAL A 56 6.06 4.27 2.09
N THR A 57 6.57 5.36 1.51
CA THR A 57 7.55 5.27 0.41
C THR A 57 8.83 4.53 0.83
N CYS A 58 9.37 4.81 2.02
CA CYS A 58 10.51 4.06 2.55
C CYS A 58 10.18 2.57 2.77
N CYS A 59 8.99 2.23 3.27
CA CYS A 59 8.55 0.83 3.41
C CYS A 59 8.52 0.12 2.05
N VAL A 60 7.96 0.75 1.01
CA VAL A 60 7.95 0.18 -0.34
C VAL A 60 9.37 -0.06 -0.86
N ALA A 61 10.27 0.91 -0.67
CA ALA A 61 11.68 0.76 -1.05
C ALA A 61 12.34 -0.41 -0.30
N SER A 62 12.09 -0.56 1.00
CA SER A 62 12.58 -1.69 1.80
C SER A 62 12.05 -3.02 1.26
N VAL A 63 10.75 -3.13 1.00
CA VAL A 63 10.15 -4.37 0.47
C VAL A 63 10.75 -4.76 -0.88
N ILE A 64 11.02 -3.79 -1.76
CA ILE A 64 11.68 -4.05 -3.05
C ILE A 64 13.11 -4.55 -2.82
N ALA A 65 13.88 -3.92 -1.94
CA ALA A 65 15.25 -4.33 -1.62
C ALA A 65 15.29 -5.74 -0.99
N ASP A 66 14.40 -6.02 -0.04
CA ASP A 66 14.28 -7.33 0.60
C ASP A 66 13.84 -8.40 -0.39
N HIS A 67 12.92 -8.07 -1.30
CA HIS A 67 12.47 -8.97 -2.36
C HIS A 67 13.62 -9.32 -3.33
N PHE A 68 14.44 -8.35 -3.72
CA PHE A 68 15.62 -8.59 -4.54
C PHE A 68 16.61 -9.54 -3.84
N ASN A 69 16.86 -9.33 -2.54
CA ASN A 69 17.76 -10.18 -1.75
C ASN A 69 17.21 -11.58 -1.48
N ARG A 70 15.89 -11.78 -1.52
CA ARG A 70 15.27 -13.11 -1.32
C ARG A 70 15.60 -14.08 -2.46
N GLU A 71 15.87 -13.56 -3.66
CA GLU A 71 16.14 -14.35 -4.87
C GLU A 71 17.63 -14.45 -5.22
N SER A 72 18.50 -13.82 -4.42
CA SER A 72 19.98 -13.90 -4.53
C SER A 72 20.54 -14.95 -3.58
#